data_AF-A0A1G1FW84-F1
#
_entry.id   AF-A0A1G1FW84-F1
#
_cell.length_a   1.000
_cell.length_b   1.000
_cell.length_c   1.000
_cell.angle_alpha   90.00
_cell.angle_beta   90.00
_cell.angle_gamma   90.00
#
_symmetry.space_group_name_H-M   'P 1'
#
loop_
_entity.id
_entity.type
_entity.pdbx_description
1 polymer ?
#
loop_
_entity_poly.entity_id
_entity_poly.type
_entity_poly.pdbx_seq_one_letter_code
_entity_poly.pdbx_strand_id
1 'polypeptide(L)'
;MKNQEVAQLFDDIAKLLELKGENVFRVLAYQRAGQTIDGLPTDVATLSDEELIALPGIGKDLAGKIREYLATGRIAKYDELTREIPAGVLELLRVPGIGPKKAKQFFEKLKIAGIDDLEAAIKEGRLRKLPGIQDRTEQNLLKGIDLARRFRART
;
A
#
# COMPACT_ATOMS: atom_id res chain seq x y z
N MET A 1 -15.86 -1.58 13.47
CA MET A 1 -16.49 -0.65 12.50
C MET A 1 -15.84 -0.91 11.17
N LYS A 2 -16.62 -0.96 10.08
CA LYS A 2 -16.07 -1.29 8.75
C LYS A 2 -15.14 -0.21 8.19
N ASN A 3 -15.13 0.98 8.80
CA ASN A 3 -14.31 2.13 8.43
C ASN A 3 -12.83 1.78 8.31
N GLN A 4 -12.26 1.14 9.33
CA GLN A 4 -10.84 0.79 9.36
C GLN A 4 -10.48 -0.21 8.26
N GLU A 5 -11.37 -1.18 7.99
CA GLU A 5 -11.14 -2.17 6.94
C GLU A 5 -11.17 -1.53 5.55
N VAL A 6 -12.16 -0.66 5.29
CA VAL A 6 -12.24 0.09 4.02
C VAL A 6 -11.06 1.04 3.86
N ALA A 7 -10.70 1.77 4.92
CA ALA A 7 -9.58 2.69 4.92
C ALA A 7 -8.26 1.98 4.61
N GLN A 8 -8.00 0.84 5.26
CA GLN A 8 -6.82 0.02 5.02
C GLN A 8 -6.78 -0.50 3.59
N LEU A 9 -7.92 -0.96 3.07
CA LEU A 9 -8.01 -1.48 1.70
C LEU A 9 -7.73 -0.38 0.66
N PHE A 10 -8.24 0.85 0.89
CA PHE A 10 -7.99 2.00 0.04
C PHE A 10 -6.52 2.45 0.09
N ASP A 11 -5.91 2.45 1.27
CA ASP A 11 -4.48 2.73 1.44
C ASP A 11 -3.63 1.69 0.71
N ASP A 12 -4.01 0.41 0.78
CA ASP A 12 -3.31 -0.64 0.05
C ASP A 12 -3.46 -0.50 -1.46
N ILE A 13 -4.67 -0.20 -1.98
CA ILE A 13 -4.87 0.11 -3.40
C ILE A 13 -3.99 1.28 -3.83
N ALA A 14 -3.88 2.34 -3.01
CA ALA A 14 -3.01 3.47 -3.32
C ALA A 14 -1.53 3.05 -3.42
N LYS A 15 -1.04 2.22 -2.50
CA LYS A 15 0.34 1.68 -2.55
C LYS A 15 0.58 0.87 -3.82
N LEU A 16 -0.38 0.03 -4.21
CA LEU A 16 -0.29 -0.80 -5.41
C LEU A 16 -0.30 0.05 -6.69
N LEU A 17 -1.17 1.07 -6.76
CA LEU A 17 -1.20 2.01 -7.88
C LEU A 17 0.11 2.79 -7.99
N GLU A 18 0.64 3.26 -6.87
CA GLU A 18 1.91 3.98 -6.84
C GLU A 18 3.07 3.09 -7.30
N LEU A 19 3.09 1.83 -6.86
CA LEU A 19 4.06 0.83 -7.29
C LEU A 19 4.00 0.58 -8.80
N LYS A 20 2.79 0.44 -9.35
CA LYS A 20 2.55 0.28 -10.80
C LYS A 20 2.96 1.53 -11.59
N GLY A 21 3.16 2.67 -10.93
CA GLY A 21 3.45 3.94 -11.59
C GLY A 21 2.24 4.53 -12.30
N GLU A 22 1.04 4.23 -11.79
CA GLU A 22 -0.20 4.84 -12.25
C GLU A 22 -0.26 6.34 -11.94
N ASN A 23 -1.30 6.99 -12.46
CA ASN A 23 -1.50 8.41 -12.32
C ASN A 23 -1.48 8.88 -10.84
N VAL A 24 -0.60 9.84 -10.53
CA VAL A 24 -0.41 10.41 -9.18
C VAL A 24 -1.71 10.94 -8.59
N PHE A 25 -2.60 11.54 -9.40
CA PHE A 25 -3.90 12.02 -8.95
C PHE A 25 -4.80 10.87 -8.45
N ARG A 26 -4.73 9.70 -9.09
CA ARG A 26 -5.48 8.51 -8.64
C ARG A 26 -4.92 7.99 -7.32
N VAL A 27 -3.60 7.86 -7.20
CA VAL A 27 -2.94 7.46 -5.94
C VAL A 27 -3.40 8.37 -4.80
N LEU A 28 -3.32 9.69 -4.98
CA LEU A 28 -3.73 10.67 -3.98
C LEU A 28 -5.23 10.60 -3.67
N ALA A 29 -6.08 10.29 -4.65
CA ALA A 29 -7.51 10.12 -4.42
C ALA A 29 -7.79 8.94 -3.47
N TYR A 30 -7.16 7.78 -3.70
CA TYR A 30 -7.31 6.62 -2.80
C TYR A 30 -6.75 6.90 -1.41
N GLN A 31 -5.58 7.54 -1.29
CA GLN A 31 -5.01 7.92 0.00
C GLN A 31 -5.92 8.86 0.79
N ARG A 32 -6.44 9.91 0.14
CA ARG A 32 -7.34 10.86 0.77
C ARG A 32 -8.65 10.20 1.19
N ALA A 33 -9.24 9.38 0.33
CA ALA A 33 -10.44 8.63 0.66
C ALA A 33 -10.22 7.69 1.86
N GLY A 34 -9.10 6.96 1.91
CA GLY A 34 -8.76 6.13 3.06
C GLY A 34 -8.66 6.94 4.36
N GLN A 35 -7.97 8.08 4.34
CA GLN A 35 -7.85 8.98 5.50
C GLN A 35 -9.21 9.55 5.94
N THR A 36 -10.03 9.98 4.99
CA THR A 36 -11.38 10.49 5.28
C THR A 36 -12.23 9.41 5.95
N ILE A 37 -12.17 8.17 5.46
CA ILE A 37 -12.96 7.06 6.00
C ILE A 37 -12.47 6.63 7.38
N ASP A 38 -11.16 6.61 7.60
CA ASP A 38 -10.57 6.27 8.90
C ASP A 38 -10.97 7.28 9.99
N GLY A 39 -11.05 8.56 9.63
CA GLY A 39 -11.46 9.65 10.52
C GLY A 39 -12.98 9.81 10.70
N LEU A 40 -13.81 9.01 10.02
CA LEU A 40 -15.26 9.11 10.14
C LEU A 40 -15.74 8.64 11.53
N PRO A 41 -16.52 9.47 12.25
CA PRO A 41 -17.12 9.05 13.52
C PRO A 41 -18.29 8.07 13.35
N THR A 42 -18.90 8.04 12.17
CA THR A 42 -20.05 7.19 11.83
C THR A 42 -19.59 6.01 10.99
N ASP A 43 -20.25 4.84 11.10
CA ASP A 43 -19.88 3.69 10.27
C ASP A 43 -20.15 3.99 8.79
N VAL A 44 -19.14 3.77 7.95
CA VAL A 44 -19.24 3.98 6.50
C VAL A 44 -20.33 3.12 5.85
N ALA A 45 -20.69 2.00 6.49
CA ALA A 45 -21.76 1.11 6.06
C ALA A 45 -23.17 1.70 6.20
N THR A 46 -23.35 2.72 7.05
CA THR A 46 -24.66 3.35 7.28
C THR A 46 -24.92 4.55 6.37
N LEU A 47 -23.91 5.01 5.62
CA LEU A 47 -24.00 6.19 4.77
C LEU A 47 -24.71 5.89 3.43
N SER A 48 -25.49 6.85 2.93
CA SER A 48 -26.06 6.85 1.58
C SER A 48 -24.98 7.11 0.51
N ASP A 49 -25.32 6.89 -0.76
CA ASP A 49 -24.40 7.22 -1.86
C ASP A 49 -24.13 8.72 -1.94
N GLU A 50 -25.16 9.55 -1.71
CA GLU A 50 -24.99 11.00 -1.67
C GLU A 50 -24.09 11.41 -0.51
N GLU A 51 -24.26 10.80 0.67
CA GLU A 51 -23.42 11.09 1.83
C GLU A 51 -21.97 10.69 1.59
N LEU A 52 -21.72 9.52 1.00
CA LEU A 52 -20.37 9.08 0.63
C LEU A 52 -19.71 10.04 -0.38
N ILE A 53 -20.45 10.49 -1.39
CA ILE A 53 -19.93 11.42 -2.42
C ILE A 53 -19.73 12.83 -1.85
N ALA A 54 -20.47 13.21 -0.81
CA ALA A 54 -20.30 14.49 -0.11
C ALA A 54 -18.99 14.52 0.72
N LEU A 55 -18.40 13.36 1.01
CA LEU A 55 -17.16 13.30 1.78
C LEU A 55 -15.96 13.86 0.98
N PRO A 56 -15.06 14.60 1.65
CA PRO A 56 -13.90 15.18 0.99
C PRO A 56 -12.99 14.09 0.41
N GLY A 57 -12.75 14.17 -0.89
CA GLY A 57 -11.87 13.25 -1.61
C GLY A 57 -12.54 11.96 -2.11
N ILE A 58 -13.85 11.77 -1.87
CA ILE A 58 -14.60 10.61 -2.36
C ILE A 58 -15.52 11.04 -3.50
N GLY A 59 -15.23 10.58 -4.72
CA GLY A 59 -16.09 10.76 -5.88
C GLY A 59 -17.00 9.55 -6.12
N LYS A 60 -17.84 9.62 -7.16
CA LYS A 60 -18.75 8.53 -7.57
C LYS A 60 -18.06 7.17 -7.74
N ASP A 61 -16.87 7.15 -8.34
CA ASP A 61 -16.10 5.91 -8.53
C ASP A 61 -15.67 5.29 -7.20
N LEU A 62 -15.15 6.11 -6.28
CA LEU A 62 -14.70 5.65 -4.97
C LEU A 62 -15.87 5.23 -4.09
N ALA A 63 -16.97 5.97 -4.09
CA ALA A 63 -18.21 5.59 -3.41
C ALA A 63 -18.73 4.23 -3.92
N GLY A 64 -18.71 4.01 -5.23
CA GLY A 64 -19.05 2.72 -5.84
C GLY A 64 -18.17 1.57 -5.33
N LYS A 65 -16.87 1.79 -5.15
CA LYS A 65 -15.94 0.79 -4.59
C LYS A 65 -16.18 0.50 -3.11
N ILE A 66 -16.54 1.53 -2.34
CA ILE A 66 -16.96 1.34 -0.95
C ILE A 66 -18.20 0.44 -0.91
N ARG A 67 -19.20 0.70 -1.76
CA ARG A 67 -20.40 -0.16 -1.87
C ARG A 67 -20.09 -1.58 -2.28
N GLU A 68 -19.22 -1.74 -3.28
CA GLU A 68 -18.74 -3.05 -3.73
C GLU A 68 -18.15 -3.84 -2.56
N TYR A 69 -17.27 -3.21 -1.77
CA TYR A 69 -16.69 -3.82 -0.59
C TYR A 69 -17.74 -4.15 0.47
N LEU A 70 -18.68 -3.24 0.75
CA LEU A 70 -19.72 -3.46 1.74
C LEU A 70 -20.65 -4.63 1.37
N ALA A 71 -20.87 -4.86 0.07
CA ALA A 71 -21.73 -5.91 -0.45
C ALA A 71 -21.00 -7.26 -0.60
N THR A 72 -19.74 -7.27 -1.06
CA THR A 72 -19.01 -8.49 -1.44
C THR A 72 -17.87 -8.86 -0.50
N GLY A 73 -17.44 -7.92 0.34
CA GLY A 73 -16.23 -8.03 1.16
C GLY A 73 -14.92 -7.89 0.38
N ARG A 74 -14.97 -7.55 -0.92
CA ARG A 74 -13.80 -7.41 -1.79
C ARG A 74 -13.93 -6.19 -2.70
N ILE A 75 -12.81 -5.74 -3.25
CA ILE A 75 -12.77 -4.72 -4.29
C ILE A 75 -12.07 -5.34 -5.49
N ALA A 76 -12.77 -5.46 -6.63
CA ALA A 76 -12.22 -6.06 -7.85
C ALA A 76 -10.91 -5.37 -8.28
N LYS A 77 -10.79 -4.06 -8.03
CA LYS A 77 -9.57 -3.31 -8.34
C LYS A 77 -8.36 -3.76 -7.52
N TYR A 78 -8.57 -4.14 -6.25
CA TYR A 78 -7.50 -4.68 -5.40
C TYR A 78 -7.05 -6.05 -5.91
N ASP A 79 -8.01 -6.92 -6.27
CA ASP A 79 -7.73 -8.25 -6.81
C ASP A 79 -7.00 -8.19 -8.17
N GLU A 80 -7.35 -7.22 -9.03
CA GLU A 80 -6.65 -6.98 -10.30
C GLU A 80 -5.20 -6.56 -10.05
N LEU A 81 -4.98 -5.56 -9.19
CA LEU A 81 -3.65 -5.02 -8.91
C LEU A 81 -2.73 -6.06 -8.25
N THR A 82 -3.26 -6.86 -7.33
CA THR A 82 -2.48 -7.93 -6.68
C THR A 82 -2.09 -9.06 -7.63
N ARG A 83 -2.85 -9.30 -8.71
CA ARG A 83 -2.47 -10.27 -9.75
C ARG A 83 -1.38 -9.77 -10.69
N GLU A 84 -1.36 -8.46 -10.97
CA GLU A 84 -0.34 -7.87 -11.83
C GLU A 84 1.01 -7.68 -11.13
N ILE A 85 1.00 -7.47 -9.81
CA ILE A 85 2.20 -7.19 -9.03
C ILE A 85 2.81 -8.49 -8.51
N PRO A 86 4.11 -8.77 -8.75
CA PRO A 86 4.77 -9.95 -8.24
C PRO A 86 4.69 -10.02 -6.71
N ALA A 87 4.39 -11.22 -6.18
CA ALA A 87 4.20 -11.45 -4.75
C ALA A 87 5.36 -10.94 -3.89
N GLY A 88 6.61 -11.11 -4.34
CA GLY A 88 7.75 -10.65 -3.56
C GLY A 88 7.88 -9.11 -3.51
N VAL A 89 7.32 -8.36 -4.47
CA VAL A 89 7.23 -6.89 -4.36
C VAL A 89 6.14 -6.49 -3.35
N LEU A 90 5.05 -7.26 -3.27
CA LEU A 90 4.05 -7.09 -2.21
C LEU A 90 4.66 -7.37 -0.83
N GLU A 91 5.56 -8.35 -0.72
CA GLU A 91 6.29 -8.63 0.52
C GLU A 91 7.19 -7.47 0.95
N LEU A 92 7.81 -6.76 -0.01
CA LEU A 92 8.59 -5.56 0.29
C LEU A 92 7.73 -4.45 0.93
N LEU A 93 6.47 -4.28 0.51
CA LEU A 93 5.55 -3.31 1.12
C LEU A 93 5.21 -3.65 2.58
N ARG A 94 5.37 -4.90 3.00
CA ARG A 94 5.16 -5.32 4.40
C ARG A 94 6.36 -5.01 5.29
N VAL A 95 7.52 -4.72 4.72
CA VAL A 95 8.73 -4.40 5.48
C VAL A 95 8.61 -2.99 6.06
N PRO A 96 8.63 -2.83 7.39
CA PRO A 96 8.60 -1.52 8.02
C PRO A 96 9.71 -0.61 7.49
N GLY A 97 9.34 0.60 7.05
CA GLY A 97 10.28 1.58 6.49
C GLY A 97 10.42 1.53 4.96
N ILE A 98 9.80 0.55 4.30
CA ILE A 98 9.61 0.52 2.84
C ILE A 98 8.21 1.00 2.51
N GLY A 99 8.12 2.25 2.08
CA GLY A 99 6.91 2.76 1.44
C GLY A 99 6.85 2.37 -0.04
N PRO A 100 5.68 2.50 -0.68
CA PRO A 100 5.47 2.25 -2.12
C PRO A 100 6.47 2.96 -3.04
N LYS A 101 6.84 4.22 -2.72
CA LYS A 101 7.91 4.94 -3.44
C LYS A 101 9.25 4.21 -3.44
N LYS A 102 9.67 3.71 -2.27
CA LYS A 102 10.94 2.99 -2.12
C LYS A 102 10.85 1.62 -2.77
N ALA A 103 9.74 0.90 -2.58
CA ALA A 103 9.51 -0.39 -3.22
C ALA A 103 9.60 -0.28 -4.76
N LYS A 104 8.95 0.74 -5.34
CA LYS A 104 9.06 1.04 -6.77
C LYS A 104 10.50 1.33 -7.18
N GLN A 105 11.20 2.19 -6.44
CA GLN A 105 12.59 2.54 -6.72
C GLN A 105 13.52 1.31 -6.67
N PHE A 106 13.31 0.40 -5.71
CA PHE A 106 14.06 -0.84 -5.58
C PHE A 106 13.75 -1.81 -6.73
N PHE A 107 12.48 -1.92 -7.11
CA PHE A 107 12.05 -2.74 -8.23
C PHE A 107 12.59 -2.22 -9.58
N GLU A 108 12.42 -0.93 -9.89
CA GLU A 108 12.86 -0.36 -11.17
C GLU A 108 14.38 -0.24 -11.29
N LYS A 109 15.07 0.24 -10.24
CA LYS A 109 16.52 0.52 -10.32
C LYS A 109 17.42 -0.65 -9.97
N LEU A 110 16.98 -1.51 -9.04
CA LEU A 110 17.79 -2.61 -8.53
C LEU A 110 17.22 -3.99 -8.92
N LYS A 111 16.03 -4.04 -9.54
CA LYS A 111 15.30 -5.28 -9.87
C LYS A 111 15.07 -6.18 -8.65
N ILE A 112 14.93 -5.56 -7.48
CA ILE A 112 14.63 -6.26 -6.23
C ILE A 112 13.16 -6.65 -6.27
N ALA A 113 12.89 -7.94 -6.30
CA ALA A 113 11.54 -8.47 -6.35
C ALA A 113 11.18 -9.31 -5.11
N GLY A 114 11.98 -9.25 -4.04
CA GLY A 114 11.74 -9.99 -2.81
C GLY A 114 12.58 -9.53 -1.63
N ILE A 115 12.26 -10.06 -0.45
CA ILE A 115 12.95 -9.76 0.81
C ILE A 115 14.42 -10.22 0.78
N ASP A 116 14.70 -11.38 0.18
CA ASP A 116 16.06 -11.92 0.08
C ASP A 116 16.93 -11.05 -0.83
N ASP A 117 16.39 -10.62 -1.98
CA ASP A 117 17.06 -9.68 -2.89
C ASP A 117 17.36 -8.35 -2.19
N LEU A 118 16.44 -7.88 -1.34
CA LEU A 118 16.63 -6.65 -0.58
C LEU A 118 17.76 -6.81 0.43
N GLU A 119 17.79 -7.92 1.16
CA GLU A 119 18.86 -8.20 2.13
C GLU A 119 20.23 -8.29 1.43
N ALA A 120 20.31 -8.99 0.30
CA ALA A 120 21.51 -9.06 -0.52
C ALA A 120 21.95 -7.67 -1.00
N ALA A 121 21.02 -6.87 -1.53
CA ALA A 121 21.31 -5.52 -1.99
C ALA A 121 21.79 -4.58 -0.86
N ILE A 122 21.31 -4.75 0.37
CA ILE A 122 21.81 -4.02 1.55
C ILE A 122 23.24 -4.47 1.88
N LYS A 123 23.49 -5.78 1.92
CA LYS A 123 24.83 -6.34 2.20
C LYS A 123 25.87 -5.93 1.14
N GLU A 124 25.46 -5.84 -0.11
CA GLU A 124 26.30 -5.38 -1.24
C GLU A 124 26.47 -3.84 -1.28
N GLY A 125 25.79 -3.09 -0.40
CA GLY A 125 25.82 -1.62 -0.40
C GLY A 125 25.18 -0.98 -1.63
N ARG A 126 24.32 -1.72 -2.35
CA ARG A 126 23.65 -1.23 -3.57
C ARG A 126 22.58 -0.20 -3.26
N LEU A 127 21.98 -0.23 -2.07
CA LEU A 127 21.00 0.79 -1.69
C LEU A 127 21.63 2.16 -1.47
N ARG A 128 22.89 2.26 -1.05
CA ARG A 128 23.60 3.55 -0.93
C ARG A 128 23.70 4.32 -2.25
N LYS A 129 23.62 3.63 -3.38
CA LYS A 129 23.61 4.25 -4.72
C LYS A 129 22.29 4.96 -5.02
N LEU A 130 21.26 4.76 -4.20
CA LEU A 130 19.96 5.37 -4.37
C LEU A 130 19.85 6.68 -3.57
N PRO A 131 19.31 7.76 -4.17
CA PRO A 131 19.10 9.01 -3.46
C PRO A 131 18.14 8.80 -2.28
N GLY A 132 18.53 9.29 -1.11
CA GLY A 132 17.72 9.21 0.13
C GLY A 132 17.94 7.96 1.00
N ILE A 133 18.83 7.04 0.60
CA ILE A 133 19.26 5.93 1.47
C ILE A 133 20.60 6.28 2.12
N GLN A 134 20.62 6.31 3.45
CA GLN A 134 21.83 6.43 4.28
C GLN A 134 21.98 5.16 5.14
N ASP A 135 23.12 5.02 5.84
CA ASP A 135 23.41 3.88 6.73
C ASP A 135 22.30 3.62 7.75
N ARG A 136 21.72 4.68 8.31
CA ARG A 136 20.61 4.56 9.26
C ARG A 136 19.36 3.94 8.62
N THR A 137 19.10 4.26 7.35
CA THR A 137 18.00 3.66 6.59
C THR A 137 18.27 2.19 6.33
N GLU A 138 19.49 1.81 5.94
CA GLU A 138 19.86 0.40 5.73
C GLU A 138 19.69 -0.44 7.00
N GLN A 139 20.16 0.07 8.15
CA GLN A 139 19.96 -0.61 9.44
C GLN A 139 18.49 -0.76 9.81
N ASN A 140 17.68 0.28 9.56
CA ASN A 140 16.24 0.22 9.81
C ASN A 140 15.55 -0.79 8.89
N LEU A 141 15.97 -0.87 7.62
CA LEU A 141 15.44 -1.84 6.66
C LEU A 141 15.83 -3.28 7.03
N LEU A 142 17.07 -3.53 7.46
CA LEU A 142 17.49 -4.85 7.96
C LEU A 142 16.66 -5.29 9.18
N LYS A 143 16.43 -4.38 10.14
CA LYS A 143 15.53 -4.64 11.28
C LYS A 143 14.10 -4.91 10.81
N GLY A 144 13.62 -4.16 9.82
CA GLY A 144 12.31 -4.36 9.22
C GLY A 144 12.17 -5.72 8.52
N ILE A 145 13.21 -6.17 7.80
CA ILE A 145 13.26 -7.48 7.15
C ILE A 145 13.17 -8.60 8.20
N ASP A 146 13.95 -8.49 9.28
CA ASP A 146 13.94 -9.48 10.36
C ASP A 146 12.55 -9.56 11.02
N LEU A 147 11.92 -8.41 11.28
CA LEU A 147 10.54 -8.35 11.79
C LEU A 147 9.56 -9.00 10.80
N ALA A 148 9.61 -8.63 9.52
CA ALA A 148 8.73 -9.19 8.49
C ALA A 148 8.85 -10.71 8.36
N ARG A 149 10.07 -11.25 8.44
CA ARG A 149 10.31 -12.70 8.46
C ARG A 149 9.72 -13.36 9.71
N ARG A 150 9.89 -12.75 10.88
CA ARG A 150 9.30 -13.26 12.13
C ARG A 150 7.77 -13.28 12.11
N PHE A 151 7.14 -12.29 11.47
CA PHE A 151 5.69 -12.29 11.25
C PHE A 151 5.26 -13.39 10.29
N ARG A 152 6.04 -13.64 9.22
CA ARG A 152 5.77 -14.73 8.26
C ARG A 152 5.91 -16.12 8.89
N ALA A 153 6.87 -16.32 9.79
CA ALA A 153 7.09 -17.60 10.48
C ALA A 153 6.00 -17.92 11.54
N ARG A 154 5.13 -16.97 11.86
CA ARG A 154 4.07 -17.08 12.86
C ARG A 154 2.67 -17.29 12.28
N THR A 155 2.53 -17.24 10.96
CA THR A 155 1.26 -17.43 10.24
C THR A 155 1.33 -18.74 9.46
#